data_AF-A0A3B8HHF8-F1
#
_entry.id   AF-A0A3B8HHF8-F1
#
_cell.length_a   1.000
_cell.length_b   1.000
_cell.length_c   1.000
_cell.angle_alpha   90.00
_cell.angle_beta   90.00
_cell.angle_gamma   90.00
#
_symmetry.space_group_name_H-M   'P 1'
#
loop_
_entity.id
_entity.type
_entity.pdbx_description
1 polymer ?
#
loop_
_entity_poly.entity_id
_entity_poly.type
_entity_poly.pdbx_seq_one_letter_code
_entity_poly.pdbx_strand_id
1 'polypeptide(L)'
;MELSPPLTALTTGVAILGASFLLLWACDAAQKDISQALALAVVALIAVLPEYAVDMYFTWQAGQYPQSNYAQYAIANMTGANRLLIGVAWAAIVAIFWLKT
;
A
#
# COMPACT_ATOMS: atom_id res chain seq x y z
N MET A 1 -3.12 -17.31 -22.53
CA MET A 1 -3.30 -15.94 -23.06
C MET A 1 -2.39 -15.04 -22.25
N GLU A 2 -1.38 -14.43 -22.88
CA GLU A 2 -0.62 -13.36 -22.22
C GLU A 2 -1.45 -12.08 -22.28
N LEU A 3 -1.69 -11.47 -21.11
CA LEU A 3 -2.37 -10.19 -21.04
C LEU A 3 -1.38 -9.08 -21.43
N SER A 4 -1.86 -8.04 -22.12
CA SER A 4 -1.04 -6.86 -22.39
C SER A 4 -0.54 -6.24 -21.07
N PRO A 5 0.66 -5.65 -21.01
CA PRO A 5 1.22 -5.12 -19.75
C PRO A 5 0.27 -4.20 -18.95
N PRO A 6 -0.48 -3.25 -19.57
CA PRO A 6 -1.43 -2.42 -18.83
C PRO A 6 -2.57 -3.23 -18.21
N LEU A 7 -3.07 -4.24 -18.91
CA LEU A 7 -4.14 -5.10 -18.44
C LEU A 7 -3.66 -6.03 -17.32
N THR A 8 -2.43 -6.55 -17.43
CA THR A 8 -1.78 -7.29 -16.35
C THR A 8 -1.69 -6.42 -15.09
N ALA A 9 -1.16 -5.20 -15.20
CA ALA A 9 -1.03 -4.28 -14.07
C ALA A 9 -2.38 -3.92 -13.44
N LEU A 10 -3.43 -3.72 -14.26
CA LEU A 10 -4.77 -3.43 -13.76
C LEU A 10 -5.36 -4.62 -12.99
N THR A 11 -5.32 -5.81 -13.59
CA THR A 11 -5.92 -7.01 -12.98
C THR A 11 -5.22 -7.42 -11.69
N THR A 12 -3.88 -7.40 -11.66
CA THR A 12 -3.11 -7.71 -10.44
C THR A 12 -3.24 -6.60 -9.41
N GLY A 13 -3.26 -5.33 -9.83
CA GLY A 13 -3.49 -4.19 -8.95
C GLY A 13 -4.83 -4.28 -8.23
N VAL A 14 -5.91 -4.58 -8.97
CA VAL A 14 -7.24 -4.82 -8.39
C VAL A 14 -7.23 -6.00 -7.42
N ALA A 15 -6.53 -7.09 -7.75
CA ALA A 15 -6.42 -8.24 -6.86
C ALA A 15 -5.68 -7.90 -5.55
N ILE A 16 -4.58 -7.15 -5.61
CA ILE A 16 -3.83 -6.69 -4.42
C ILE A 16 -4.71 -5.78 -3.56
N LEU A 17 -5.39 -4.80 -4.17
CA LEU A 17 -6.31 -3.91 -3.46
C LEU A 17 -7.45 -4.71 -2.79
N GLY A 18 -8.08 -5.62 -3.54
CA GLY A 18 -9.15 -6.49 -3.02
C GLY A 18 -8.69 -7.33 -1.84
N ALA A 19 -7.50 -7.93 -1.92
CA ALA A 19 -6.92 -8.69 -0.82
C ALA A 19 -6.71 -7.82 0.45
N SER A 20 -6.25 -6.58 0.30
CA SER A 20 -6.11 -5.66 1.43
C SER A 20 -7.43 -5.27 2.08
N PHE A 21 -8.51 -5.11 1.30
CA PHE A 21 -9.85 -4.91 1.86
C PHE A 21 -10.34 -6.13 2.65
N LEU A 22 -10.13 -7.34 2.13
CA LEU A 22 -10.47 -8.58 2.84
C LEU A 22 -9.71 -8.68 4.18
N LEU A 23 -8.42 -8.31 4.20
CA LEU A 23 -7.62 -8.28 5.42
C LEU A 23 -8.13 -7.23 6.41
N LEU A 24 -8.51 -6.03 5.94
CA LEU A 24 -9.10 -5.00 6.80
C LEU A 24 -10.41 -5.47 7.45
N TRP A 25 -11.27 -6.17 6.71
CA TRP A 25 -12.48 -6.77 7.28
C TRP A 25 -12.18 -7.88 8.29
N ALA A 26 -11.16 -8.71 8.05
CA ALA A 26 -10.71 -9.69 9.02
C ALA A 26 -10.23 -9.03 10.32
N CYS A 27 -9.55 -7.89 10.24
CA CYS A 27 -9.13 -7.12 11.41
C CYS A 27 -10.30 -6.51 12.17
N ASP A 28 -11.32 -6.02 11.46
CA ASP A 28 -12.53 -5.48 12.10
C ASP A 28 -13.29 -6.58 12.86
N ALA A 29 -13.40 -7.77 12.27
CA ALA A 29 -13.98 -8.93 12.93
C ALA A 29 -13.19 -9.35 14.19
N ALA A 30 -11.86 -9.34 14.12
CA ALA A 30 -10.97 -9.72 15.22
C ALA A 30 -10.78 -8.64 16.29
N GLN A 31 -11.23 -7.40 16.06
CA GLN A 31 -10.99 -6.26 16.96
C GLN A 31 -11.52 -6.49 18.38
N LYS A 32 -12.57 -7.31 18.54
CA LYS A 32 -13.20 -7.60 19.84
C LYS A 32 -12.36 -8.54 20.71
N ASP A 33 -11.41 -9.27 20.12
CA ASP A 33 -10.64 -10.32 20.79
C ASP A 33 -9.25 -9.84 21.26
N ILE A 34 -8.86 -8.61 20.92
CA ILE A 34 -7.53 -8.05 21.21
C ILE A 34 -7.61 -6.65 21.81
N SER A 35 -6.49 -6.15 22.34
CA SER A 35 -6.44 -4.79 22.88
C SER A 35 -6.63 -3.74 21.78
N GLN A 36 -7.29 -2.64 22.11
CA GLN A 36 -7.57 -1.56 21.15
C GLN A 36 -6.30 -0.99 20.52
N ALA A 37 -5.21 -0.87 21.29
CA ALA A 37 -3.93 -0.39 20.80
C ALA A 37 -3.32 -1.35 19.76
N LEU A 38 -3.39 -2.67 20.01
CA LEU A 38 -2.91 -3.67 19.07
C LEU A 38 -3.77 -3.69 17.80
N ALA A 39 -5.10 -3.60 17.93
CA ALA A 39 -6.00 -3.53 16.79
C ALA A 39 -5.70 -2.34 15.89
N LEU A 40 -5.52 -1.14 16.48
CA LEU A 40 -5.20 0.06 15.72
C LEU A 40 -3.87 -0.07 14.96
N ALA A 41 -2.83 -0.62 15.60
CA ALA A 41 -1.53 -0.83 14.96
C ALA A 41 -1.61 -1.80 13.78
N VAL A 42 -2.34 -2.92 13.95
CA VAL A 42 -2.52 -3.93 12.90
C VAL A 42 -3.32 -3.37 11.72
N VAL A 43 -4.41 -2.64 11.99
CA VAL A 43 -5.22 -1.99 10.95
C VAL A 43 -4.39 -0.95 10.19
N ALA A 44 -3.60 -0.14 10.89
CA ALA A 44 -2.72 0.85 10.25
C ALA A 44 -1.68 0.19 9.33
N LEU A 45 -1.08 -0.93 9.75
CA LEU A 45 -0.14 -1.69 8.93
C LEU A 45 -0.82 -2.29 7.70
N ILE A 46 -1.97 -2.93 7.88
CA ILE A 46 -2.70 -3.59 6.79
C ILE A 46 -3.21 -2.58 5.76
N ALA A 47 -3.62 -1.39 6.20
CA ALA A 47 -4.07 -0.33 5.32
C ALA A 47 -3.00 0.10 4.30
N VAL A 48 -1.71 -0.03 4.63
CA VAL A 48 -0.59 0.32 3.75
C VAL A 48 0.13 -0.92 3.18
N LEU A 49 -0.40 -2.12 3.42
CA LEU A 49 0.21 -3.38 2.99
C LEU A 49 0.44 -3.49 1.46
N PRO A 50 -0.45 -2.98 0.59
CA PRO A 50 -0.18 -2.95 -0.86
C PRO A 50 1.12 -2.24 -1.22
N GLU A 51 1.43 -1.15 -0.53
CA GLU A 51 2.67 -0.41 -0.75
C GLU A 51 3.86 -1.30 -0.38
N TYR A 52 3.84 -1.87 0.82
CA TYR A 52 4.92 -2.74 1.31
C TYR A 52 5.14 -3.95 0.41
N ALA A 53 4.08 -4.54 -0.14
CA ALA A 53 4.19 -5.65 -1.06
C ALA A 53 4.95 -5.27 -2.35
N VAL A 54 4.69 -4.08 -2.90
CA VAL A 54 5.39 -3.57 -4.09
C VAL A 54 6.83 -3.19 -3.76
N ASP A 55 7.07 -2.53 -2.62
CA ASP A 55 8.41 -2.12 -2.21
C ASP A 55 9.32 -3.32 -1.90
N MET A 56 8.78 -4.34 -1.23
CA MET A 56 9.46 -5.62 -1.02
C MET A 56 9.78 -6.31 -2.35
N TYR A 57 8.87 -6.26 -3.34
CA TYR A 57 9.14 -6.80 -4.67
C TYR A 57 10.32 -6.08 -5.33
N PHE A 58 10.34 -4.74 -5.36
CA PHE A 58 11.46 -4.01 -5.95
C PHE A 58 12.78 -4.27 -5.22
N THR A 59 12.75 -4.31 -3.89
CA THR A 59 13.92 -4.60 -3.07
C THR A 59 14.44 -6.02 -3.31
N TRP A 60 13.54 -7.00 -3.40
CA TRP A 60 13.88 -8.38 -3.73
C TRP A 60 14.52 -8.48 -5.12
N GLN A 61 13.91 -7.84 -6.13
CA GLN A 61 14.45 -7.81 -7.48
C GLN A 61 15.82 -7.10 -7.55
N ALA A 62 16.03 -6.06 -6.74
CA ALA A 62 17.32 -5.38 -6.65
C ALA A 62 18.44 -6.31 -6.14
N GLY A 63 18.14 -7.17 -5.16
CA GLY A 63 19.08 -8.19 -4.68
C GLY A 63 19.38 -9.26 -5.72
N GLN A 64 18.36 -9.70 -6.47
CA GLN A 64 18.51 -10.72 -7.51
C GLN A 64 19.20 -10.19 -8.78
N TYR A 65 19.03 -8.91 -9.10
CA TYR A 65 19.56 -8.27 -10.30
C TYR A 65 20.32 -6.97 -9.96
N PRO A 66 21.53 -7.05 -9.39
CA PRO A 66 22.25 -5.86 -8.90
C PRO A 66 22.64 -4.83 -9.97
N GLN A 67 22.71 -5.24 -11.24
CA GLN A 67 23.03 -4.36 -12.38
C GLN A 67 21.78 -3.64 -12.95
N SER A 68 20.59 -3.97 -12.44
CA SER A 68 19.33 -3.37 -12.87
C SER A 68 19.02 -2.08 -12.11
N ASN A 69 18.00 -1.35 -12.58
CA ASN A 69 17.51 -0.15 -11.92
C ASN A 69 16.59 -0.43 -10.73
N TYR A 70 16.36 -1.69 -10.33
CA TYR A 70 15.42 -2.04 -9.25
C TYR A 70 15.80 -1.41 -7.91
N ALA A 71 17.08 -1.22 -7.62
CA ALA A 71 17.53 -0.51 -6.42
C ALA A 71 17.04 0.95 -6.39
N GLN A 72 17.07 1.62 -7.54
CA GLN A 72 16.55 2.99 -7.67
C GLN A 72 15.02 3.01 -7.59
N TYR A 73 14.35 1.99 -8.14
CA TYR A 73 12.89 1.89 -8.07
C TYR A 73 12.36 1.67 -6.66
N ALA A 74 13.03 0.85 -5.84
CA ALA A 74 12.67 0.68 -4.42
C ALA A 74 12.74 2.03 -3.66
N ILE A 75 13.86 2.75 -3.78
CA ILE A 75 14.02 4.05 -3.11
C ILE A 75 13.01 5.08 -3.63
N ALA A 76 12.78 5.12 -4.94
CA ALA A 76 11.82 6.02 -5.56
C ALA A 76 10.38 5.71 -5.12
N ASN A 77 10.03 4.43 -5.00
CA ASN A 77 8.73 3.98 -4.52
C ASN A 77 8.53 4.38 -3.04
N MET A 78 9.43 3.99 -2.15
CA MET A 78 9.37 4.31 -0.72
C MET A 78 9.29 5.83 -0.46
N THR A 79 10.13 6.63 -1.13
CA THR A 79 10.10 8.09 -0.97
C THR A 79 8.87 8.73 -1.61
N GLY A 80 8.41 8.21 -2.75
CA GLY A 80 7.19 8.63 -3.43
C GLY A 80 5.95 8.40 -2.59
N ALA A 81 5.81 7.21 -2.00
CA ALA A 81 4.70 6.85 -1.12
C ALA A 81 4.58 7.82 0.07
N ASN A 82 5.68 8.11 0.76
CA ASN A 82 5.70 9.05 1.88
C ASN A 82 5.32 10.47 1.47
N ARG A 83 5.81 10.93 0.30
CA ARG A 83 5.46 12.26 -0.24
C ARG A 83 4.00 12.35 -0.64
N LEU A 84 3.43 11.31 -1.24
CA LEU A 84 2.01 11.26 -1.61
C LEU A 84 1.12 11.20 -0.37
N LEU A 85 1.51 10.45 0.66
CA LEU A 85 0.75 10.35 1.91
C LEU A 85 0.60 11.72 2.58
N ILE A 86 1.71 12.44 2.78
CA ILE A 86 1.69 13.72 3.47
C ILE A 86 1.22 14.85 2.54
N GLY A 87 1.77 14.91 1.33
CA GLY A 87 1.54 16.03 0.41
C GLY A 87 0.16 16.00 -0.25
N VAL A 88 -0.38 14.81 -0.55
CA VAL A 88 -1.67 14.67 -1.23
C VAL A 88 -2.74 14.17 -0.28
N ALA A 89 -2.55 13.02 0.38
CA ALA A 89 -3.63 12.41 1.14
C ALA A 89 -4.03 13.27 2.36
N TRP A 90 -3.07 13.74 3.15
CA TRP A 90 -3.39 14.59 4.32
C TRP A 90 -3.97 15.95 3.90
N ALA A 91 -3.38 16.59 2.88
CA ALA A 91 -3.88 17.86 2.35
C ALA A 91 -5.33 17.73 1.84
N ALA A 92 -5.64 16.64 1.13
CA ALA A 92 -6.99 16.35 0.65
C ALA A 92 -7.97 16.14 1.82
N ILE A 93 -7.59 15.37 2.85
CA ILE A 93 -8.44 15.16 4.04
C ILE A 93 -8.76 16.50 4.71
N VAL A 94 -7.77 17.37 4.91
CA VAL A 94 -7.97 18.70 5.51
C VAL A 94 -8.86 19.57 4.64
N ALA A 95 -8.64 19.60 3.31
CA ALA A 95 -9.45 20.37 2.39
C ALA A 95 -10.92 19.90 2.38
N ILE A 96 -11.16 18.59 2.36
CA ILE A 96 -12.50 18.01 2.45
C ILE A 96 -13.18 18.42 3.76
N PHE A 97 -12.46 18.36 4.88
CA PHE A 97 -12.99 18.74 6.19
C PHE A 97 -13.32 20.24 6.27
N TRP A 98 -12.46 21.08 5.70
CA TRP A 98 -12.68 22.52 5.61
C TRP A 98 -13.93 22.87 4.80
N LEU A 99 -14.12 22.23 3.63
CA LEU A 99 -15.28 22.48 2.77
C LEU A 99 -16.61 22.00 3.38
N LYS A 100 -16.56 21.12 4.38
CA LYS A 100 -17.74 20.63 5.10
C LYS A 100 -18.15 21.54 6.27
N THR A 101 -17.28 22.45 6.69
CA THR A 101 -17.51 23.40 7.80
C THR A 101 -18.08 24.71 7.27
#